data_AF-A0A376ZUZ5-F1
#
_entry.id   AF-A0A376ZUZ5-F1
#
_cell.length_a   1.000
_cell.length_b   1.000
_cell.length_c   1.000
_cell.angle_alpha   90.00
_cell.angle_beta   90.00
_cell.angle_gamma   90.00
#
_symmetry.space_group_name_H-M   'P 1'
#
loop_
_entity.id
_entity.type
_entity.pdbx_description
1 polymer ?
#
loop_
_entity_poly.entity_id
_entity_poly.type
_entity_poly.pdbx_seq_one_letter_code
_entity_poly.pdbx_strand_id
1 'polypeptide(L)'
;MATQLGHKLGRKKKAKITLVDRNHSHLWKPLLHEVATGSLDEGVDALSYLAHARNHGFQFQLGSVIDIDREAKTITIAELRDEKGELLVPERKIAYDTLVMALGSTSNDFNTPGVKENCIFLDNPHQARRFHQEMLNLFLKYSANLAQMAK
;
A
#
# COMPACT_ATOMS: atom_id res chain seq x y z
N MET A 1 8.40 9.62 -9.54
CA MET A 1 7.75 10.92 -9.82
C MET A 1 7.94 11.94 -8.69
N ALA A 2 7.43 11.71 -7.47
CA ALA A 2 7.55 12.66 -6.35
C ALA A 2 9.00 13.08 -6.05
N THR A 3 9.95 12.14 -6.11
CA THR A 3 11.39 12.40 -5.98
C THR A 3 11.91 13.39 -7.03
N GLN A 4 11.55 13.21 -8.30
CA GLN A 4 11.99 14.09 -9.38
C GLN A 4 11.43 15.51 -9.19
N LEU A 5 10.15 15.64 -8.81
CA LEU A 5 9.54 16.94 -8.50
C LEU A 5 10.18 17.59 -7.26
N GLY A 6 10.46 16.79 -6.23
CA GLY A 6 11.17 17.23 -5.04
C GLY A 6 12.56 17.77 -5.36
N HIS A 7 13.33 17.10 -6.22
CA HIS A 7 14.65 17.57 -6.65
C HIS A 7 14.58 18.83 -7.51
N LYS A 8 13.66 18.85 -8.50
CA LYS A 8 13.57 19.93 -9.49
C LYS A 8 12.97 21.21 -8.90
N LEU A 9 11.95 21.09 -8.05
CA LEU A 9 11.14 22.21 -7.57
C LEU A 9 11.19 22.35 -6.04
N GLY A 10 10.99 21.26 -5.30
CA GLY A 10 10.87 21.28 -3.84
C GLY A 10 12.13 21.77 -3.12
N ARG A 11 13.29 21.16 -3.39
CA ARG A 11 14.60 21.57 -2.85
C ARG A 11 14.97 23.01 -3.22
N LYS A 12 14.53 23.47 -4.39
CA LYS A 12 14.73 24.84 -4.88
C LYS A 12 13.67 25.83 -4.37
N LYS A 13 12.76 25.39 -3.50
CA LYS A 13 11.64 26.17 -2.95
C LYS A 13 10.75 26.83 -4.02
N LYS A 14 10.67 26.21 -5.21
CA LYS A 14 9.83 26.71 -6.32
C LYS A 14 8.39 26.20 -6.26
N ALA A 15 8.15 25.10 -5.56
CA ALA A 15 6.82 24.55 -5.31
C ALA A 15 6.84 23.70 -4.03
N LYS A 16 5.70 23.64 -3.33
CA LYS A 16 5.49 22.69 -2.24
C LYS A 16 5.00 21.37 -2.84
N ILE A 17 5.82 20.32 -2.74
CA ILE A 17 5.47 18.99 -3.25
C ILE A 17 4.97 18.16 -2.08
N THR A 18 3.75 17.62 -2.18
CA THR A 18 3.16 16.72 -1.17
C THR A 18 2.79 15.40 -1.84
N LEU A 19 3.29 14.29 -1.30
CA LEU A 19 2.86 12.94 -1.63
C LEU A 19 1.88 12.45 -0.56
N VAL A 20 0.71 11.97 -0.99
CA VAL A 20 -0.28 11.33 -0.13
C VAL A 20 -0.35 9.85 -0.49
N ASP A 21 -0.18 8.95 0.47
CA ASP A 21 -0.36 7.51 0.31
C ASP A 21 -0.91 6.91 1.61
N ARG A 22 -1.69 5.84 1.50
CA ARG A 22 -2.22 5.10 2.66
C ARG A 22 -1.15 4.24 3.33
N ASN A 23 -0.09 3.89 2.60
CA ASN A 23 0.98 3.02 3.06
C ASN A 23 2.18 3.84 3.57
N HIS A 24 2.84 3.37 4.63
CA HIS A 24 4.05 4.01 5.17
C HIS A 24 5.27 3.88 4.26
N SER A 25 5.26 2.87 3.40
CA SER A 25 6.39 2.50 2.57
C SER A 25 5.96 2.17 1.15
N HIS A 26 6.90 2.34 0.23
CA HIS A 26 6.78 1.88 -1.13
C HIS A 26 7.27 0.43 -1.22
N LEU A 27 6.42 -0.46 -1.71
CA LEU A 27 6.83 -1.81 -2.11
C LEU A 27 7.00 -1.85 -3.63
N TRP A 28 8.09 -2.47 -4.09
CA TRP A 28 8.24 -2.84 -5.49
C TRP A 28 7.34 -4.03 -5.80
N LYS A 29 6.20 -3.75 -6.44
CA LYS A 29 5.26 -4.79 -6.90
C LYS A 29 5.92 -5.97 -7.64
N PRO A 30 7.00 -5.79 -8.44
CA PRO A 30 7.72 -6.93 -9.02
C PRO A 30 8.17 -7.98 -8.00
N LEU A 31 8.40 -7.62 -6.73
CA LEU A 31 8.85 -8.52 -5.66
C LEU A 31 7.70 -9.25 -4.94
N LEU A 32 6.44 -9.00 -5.30
CA LEU A 32 5.30 -9.62 -4.60
C LEU A 32 5.28 -11.16 -4.71
N HIS A 33 5.86 -11.72 -5.78
CA HIS A 33 6.02 -13.16 -5.92
C HIS A 33 7.07 -13.74 -4.94
N GLU A 34 8.11 -12.99 -4.62
CA GLU A 34 9.12 -13.39 -3.62
C GLU A 34 8.53 -13.39 -2.22
N VAL A 35 7.68 -12.40 -1.91
CA VAL A 35 6.89 -12.37 -0.67
C VAL A 35 5.93 -13.55 -0.61
N ALA A 36 5.20 -13.84 -1.69
CA ALA A 36 4.24 -14.95 -1.75
C ALA A 36 4.91 -16.33 -1.59
N THR A 37 6.16 -16.47 -2.05
CA THR A 37 6.96 -17.70 -1.87
C THR A 37 7.65 -17.77 -0.50
N GLY A 38 7.67 -16.68 0.28
CA GLY A 38 8.37 -16.60 1.57
C GLY A 38 9.87 -16.35 1.45
N SER A 39 10.35 -16.00 0.25
CA SER A 39 11.76 -15.72 -0.01
C SER A 39 12.19 -14.33 0.47
N LEU A 40 11.21 -13.44 0.73
CA LEU A 40 11.44 -12.05 1.09
C LEU A 40 10.53 -11.63 2.24
N ASP A 41 11.12 -10.99 3.26
CA ASP A 41 10.38 -10.36 4.36
C ASP A 41 10.05 -8.91 3.97
N GLU A 42 8.75 -8.60 3.85
CA GLU A 42 8.26 -7.29 3.43
C GLU A 42 8.77 -6.13 4.31
N GLY A 43 9.13 -6.41 5.57
CA GLY A 43 9.65 -5.39 6.47
C GLY A 43 11.04 -4.88 6.08
N VAL A 44 11.83 -5.69 5.36
CA VAL A 44 13.25 -5.41 5.07
C VAL A 44 13.42 -4.61 3.77
N ASP A 45 12.55 -4.81 2.77
CA ASP A 45 12.73 -4.23 1.43
C ASP A 45 11.76 -3.09 1.08
N ALA A 46 11.00 -2.59 2.07
CA ALA A 46 10.08 -1.49 1.84
C ALA A 46 10.73 -0.12 2.07
N LEU A 47 10.69 0.76 1.05
CA LEU A 47 11.24 2.11 1.15
C LEU A 47 10.30 3.00 1.97
N SER A 48 10.72 3.47 3.16
CA SER A 48 9.94 4.42 3.97
C SER A 48 9.69 5.73 3.21
N TYR A 49 8.43 6.08 2.97
CA TYR A 49 8.09 7.32 2.29
C TYR A 49 8.45 8.56 3.13
N LEU A 50 8.34 8.48 4.46
CA LEU A 50 8.69 9.58 5.34
C LEU A 50 10.19 9.92 5.26
N ALA A 51 11.04 8.89 5.36
CA ALA A 51 12.49 9.07 5.20
C ALA A 51 12.84 9.55 3.79
N HIS A 52 12.21 8.97 2.76
CA HIS A 52 12.42 9.33 1.37
C HIS A 52 12.03 10.80 1.09
N ALA A 53 10.90 11.24 1.64
CA ALA A 53 10.40 12.62 1.53
C ALA A 53 11.40 13.61 2.11
N ARG A 54 11.86 13.36 3.35
CA ARG A 54 12.89 14.16 4.02
C ARG A 54 14.17 14.26 3.18
N ASN A 55 14.61 13.14 2.61
CA ASN A 55 15.84 13.09 1.84
C ASN A 55 15.71 13.76 0.47
N HIS A 56 14.51 13.86 -0.12
CA HIS A 56 14.35 14.29 -1.51
C HIS A 56 13.49 15.55 -1.71
N GLY A 57 13.18 16.28 -0.65
CA GLY A 57 12.62 17.63 -0.74
C GLY A 57 11.15 17.65 -1.14
N PHE A 58 10.37 16.68 -0.66
CA PHE A 58 8.91 16.71 -0.71
C PHE A 58 8.35 16.37 0.69
N GLN A 59 7.06 16.64 0.92
CA GLN A 59 6.35 16.26 2.14
C GLN A 59 5.59 14.97 1.92
N PHE A 60 5.53 14.12 2.94
CA PHE A 60 4.69 12.94 2.94
C PHE A 60 3.51 13.13 3.89
N GLN A 61 2.32 12.71 3.47
CA GLN A 61 1.09 12.73 4.23
C GLN A 61 0.49 11.32 4.19
N LEU A 62 0.43 10.68 5.36
CA LEU A 62 -0.15 9.35 5.49
C LEU A 62 -1.67 9.44 5.48
N GLY A 63 -2.32 8.62 4.66
CA GLY A 63 -3.77 8.42 4.68
C GLY A 63 -4.36 8.19 3.30
N SER A 64 -5.59 7.67 3.30
CA SER A 64 -6.35 7.46 2.07
C SER A 64 -7.04 8.75 1.64
N VAL A 65 -6.90 9.13 0.37
CA VAL A 65 -7.75 10.16 -0.23
C VAL A 65 -9.14 9.57 -0.42
N ILE A 66 -10.15 10.23 0.15
CA ILE A 66 -11.55 9.77 0.12
C ILE A 66 -12.47 10.69 -0.69
N ASP A 67 -12.03 11.92 -0.97
CA ASP A 67 -12.80 12.86 -1.78
C ASP A 67 -11.88 13.87 -2.49
N ILE A 68 -12.36 14.40 -3.61
CA ILE A 68 -11.67 15.41 -4.43
C ILE A 68 -12.68 16.47 -4.85
N ASP A 69 -12.58 17.66 -4.25
CA ASP A 69 -13.32 18.84 -4.68
C ASP A 69 -12.50 19.62 -5.71
N ARG A 70 -12.93 19.55 -6.97
CA ARG A 70 -12.23 20.18 -8.10
C ARG A 70 -12.50 21.68 -8.20
N GLU A 71 -13.64 22.16 -7.68
CA GLU A 71 -13.99 23.58 -7.69
C GLU A 71 -13.20 24.32 -6.61
N ALA A 72 -13.21 23.81 -5.38
CA ALA A 72 -12.40 24.34 -4.29
C ALA A 72 -10.91 23.96 -4.39
N LYS A 73 -10.56 23.05 -5.31
CA LYS A 73 -9.21 22.47 -5.48
C LYS A 73 -8.64 21.91 -4.19
N THR A 74 -9.39 21.02 -3.55
CA THR A 74 -8.97 20.33 -2.33
C THR A 74 -9.14 18.83 -2.46
N ILE A 75 -8.30 18.08 -1.75
CA ILE A 75 -8.50 16.65 -1.48
C ILE A 75 -8.84 16.46 -0.01
N THR A 76 -9.68 15.47 0.29
CA THR A 76 -9.98 15.05 1.66
C THR A 76 -9.22 13.75 1.95
N ILE A 77 -8.44 13.75 3.02
CA ILE A 77 -7.73 12.57 3.52
C ILE A 77 -8.48 12.05 4.74
N ALA A 78 -8.80 10.76 4.72
CA ALA A 78 -9.47 10.06 5.81
C ALA A 78 -8.75 10.23 7.14
N GLU A 79 -9.53 10.09 8.21
CA GLU A 79 -8.98 9.91 9.56
C GLU A 79 -8.11 8.64 9.64
N LEU A 80 -7.17 8.68 10.58
CA LEU A 80 -6.35 7.53 10.94
C LEU A 80 -6.73 7.09 12.35
N ARG A 81 -6.90 5.79 12.53
CA ARG A 81 -7.16 5.14 13.81
C ARG A 81 -6.08 4.10 14.10
N ASP A 82 -5.85 3.84 15.37
CA ASP A 82 -5.00 2.71 15.79
C ASP A 82 -5.75 1.38 15.70
N GLU A 83 -5.07 0.28 16.07
CA GLU A 83 -5.66 -1.06 16.07
C GLU A 83 -6.84 -1.24 17.04
N LYS A 84 -6.93 -0.38 18.07
CA LYS A 84 -8.03 -0.38 19.04
C LYS A 84 -9.19 0.52 18.59
N GLY A 85 -9.05 1.21 17.47
CA GLY A 85 -10.04 2.14 16.93
C GLY A 85 -9.94 3.56 17.48
N GLU A 86 -8.92 3.89 18.29
CA GLU A 86 -8.71 5.23 18.82
C GLU A 86 -8.29 6.19 17.71
N LEU A 87 -8.85 7.41 17.74
CA LEU A 87 -8.56 8.43 16.73
C LEU A 87 -7.13 8.95 16.91
N LEU A 88 -6.28 8.73 15.91
CA LEU A 88 -4.91 9.23 15.88
C LEU A 88 -4.80 10.57 15.15
N VAL A 89 -5.44 10.67 13.97
CA VAL A 89 -5.41 11.86 13.14
C VAL A 89 -6.82 12.06 12.58
N PRO A 90 -7.45 13.23 12.74
CA PRO A 90 -8.77 13.47 12.16
C PRO A 90 -8.71 13.55 10.64
N GLU A 91 -9.89 13.42 10.02
CA GLU A 91 -10.07 13.77 8.62
C GLU A 91 -9.57 15.20 8.36
N ARG A 92 -8.90 15.40 7.22
CA ARG A 92 -8.31 16.70 6.89
C ARG A 92 -8.33 16.99 5.40
N LYS A 93 -8.47 18.26 5.07
CA LYS A 93 -8.42 18.76 3.70
C LYS A 93 -7.05 19.33 3.36
N ILE A 94 -6.59 19.06 2.14
CA ILE A 94 -5.36 19.63 1.59
C ILE A 94 -5.71 20.35 0.29
N ALA A 95 -5.41 21.65 0.23
CA ALA A 95 -5.53 22.45 -0.99
C ALA A 95 -4.39 22.15 -1.97
N TYR A 96 -4.67 22.27 -3.26
CA TYR A 96 -3.69 22.08 -4.33
C TYR A 96 -3.85 23.11 -5.46
N ASP A 97 -2.74 23.46 -6.10
CA ASP A 97 -2.77 24.15 -7.41
C ASP A 97 -2.80 23.14 -8.56
N THR A 98 -2.09 22.02 -8.38
CA THR A 98 -1.99 20.92 -9.34
C THR A 98 -2.09 19.60 -8.60
N LEU A 99 -3.00 18.74 -9.04
CA LEU A 99 -3.18 17.39 -8.52
C LEU A 99 -2.68 16.37 -9.56
N VAL A 100 -1.79 15.48 -9.12
CA VAL A 100 -1.33 14.36 -9.95
C VAL A 100 -1.85 13.06 -9.36
N MET A 101 -2.75 12.40 -10.09
CA MET A 101 -3.37 11.15 -9.68
C MET A 101 -2.49 9.97 -10.10
N ALA A 102 -2.02 9.19 -9.13
CA ALA A 102 -1.16 8.02 -9.34
C ALA A 102 -1.59 6.83 -8.45
N LEU A 103 -2.91 6.58 -8.36
CA LEU A 103 -3.49 5.55 -7.48
C LEU A 103 -3.21 4.11 -7.92
N GLY A 104 -2.76 3.90 -9.16
CA GLY A 104 -2.56 2.59 -9.75
C GLY A 104 -3.89 1.89 -10.09
N SER A 105 -3.84 0.57 -10.15
CA SER A 105 -4.99 -0.32 -10.38
C SER A 105 -4.90 -1.56 -9.48
N THR A 106 -6.02 -2.26 -9.38
CA THR A 106 -6.15 -3.59 -8.77
C THR A 106 -6.41 -4.64 -9.83
N SER A 107 -6.29 -5.91 -9.46
CA SER A 107 -6.67 -7.04 -10.30
C SER A 107 -8.14 -6.93 -10.68
N ASN A 108 -8.45 -7.29 -11.93
CA ASN A 108 -9.79 -7.29 -12.49
C ASN A 108 -10.25 -8.73 -12.67
N ASP A 109 -11.33 -9.11 -12.01
CA ASP A 109 -11.94 -10.44 -12.12
C ASP A 109 -12.88 -10.58 -13.33
N PHE A 110 -13.12 -9.50 -14.08
CA PHE A 110 -14.02 -9.44 -15.24
C PHE A 110 -15.44 -9.95 -14.94
N ASN A 111 -15.88 -9.87 -13.67
CA ASN A 111 -17.12 -10.47 -13.17
C ASN A 111 -17.22 -12.00 -13.37
N THR A 112 -16.08 -12.68 -13.47
CA THR A 112 -16.04 -14.14 -13.54
C THR A 112 -16.55 -14.74 -12.23
N PRO A 113 -17.64 -15.53 -12.24
CA PRO A 113 -18.20 -16.11 -11.02
C PRO A 113 -17.17 -16.97 -10.29
N GLY A 114 -17.07 -16.81 -8.96
CA GLY A 114 -16.19 -17.59 -8.11
C GLY A 114 -14.77 -17.03 -7.95
N VAL A 115 -14.32 -16.06 -8.76
CA VAL A 115 -12.95 -15.53 -8.66
C VAL A 115 -12.74 -14.77 -7.35
N LYS A 116 -13.67 -13.90 -6.94
CA LYS A 116 -13.54 -13.14 -5.70
C LYS A 116 -13.55 -14.03 -4.46
N GLU A 117 -14.29 -15.13 -4.53
CA GLU A 117 -14.51 -16.06 -3.43
C GLU A 117 -13.37 -17.08 -3.30
N ASN A 118 -12.80 -17.53 -4.43
CA ASN A 118 -11.88 -18.67 -4.47
C ASN A 118 -10.43 -18.31 -4.83
N CYS A 119 -10.14 -17.09 -5.30
CA CYS A 119 -8.78 -16.67 -5.64
C CYS A 119 -8.19 -15.73 -4.58
N ILE A 120 -6.88 -15.81 -4.41
CA ILE A 120 -6.09 -14.81 -3.68
C ILE A 120 -5.36 -13.98 -4.74
N PHE A 121 -5.69 -12.68 -4.83
CA PHE A 121 -4.97 -11.75 -5.70
C PHE A 121 -3.58 -11.42 -5.17
N LEU A 122 -2.71 -10.87 -6.02
CA LEU A 122 -1.35 -10.43 -5.64
C LEU A 122 -1.15 -8.94 -6.00
N ASP A 123 -2.07 -8.09 -5.55
CA ASP A 123 -2.03 -6.64 -5.83
C ASP A 123 -1.22 -5.85 -4.80
N ASN A 124 -1.10 -6.40 -3.58
CA ASN A 124 -0.46 -5.74 -2.44
C ASN A 124 0.19 -6.75 -1.49
N PRO A 125 1.14 -6.29 -0.66
CA PRO A 125 1.86 -7.14 0.30
C PRO A 125 0.96 -8.01 1.20
N HIS A 126 -0.10 -7.43 1.79
CA HIS A 126 -1.01 -8.17 2.65
C HIS A 126 -1.61 -9.40 1.97
N GLN A 127 -1.95 -9.30 0.68
CA GLN A 127 -2.46 -10.43 -0.08
C GLN A 127 -1.37 -11.48 -0.37
N ALA A 128 -0.13 -11.06 -0.67
CA ALA A 128 1.00 -11.97 -0.85
C ALA A 128 1.31 -12.76 0.42
N ARG A 129 1.33 -12.11 1.59
CA ARG A 129 1.44 -12.79 2.90
C ARG A 129 0.29 -13.74 3.17
N ARG A 130 -0.95 -13.33 2.87
CA ARG A 130 -2.11 -14.21 3.03
C ARG A 130 -1.95 -15.47 2.19
N PHE A 131 -1.55 -15.32 0.92
CA PHE A 131 -1.28 -16.47 0.05
C PHE A 131 -0.23 -17.41 0.67
N HIS A 132 0.90 -16.86 1.11
CA HIS A 132 1.97 -17.64 1.72
C HIS A 132 1.50 -18.41 2.97
N GLN A 133 0.75 -17.74 3.86
CA GLN A 133 0.20 -18.35 5.07
C GLN A 133 -0.78 -19.47 4.77
N GLU A 134 -1.71 -19.27 3.81
CA GLU A 134 -2.65 -20.32 3.39
C GLU A 134 -1.93 -21.53 2.82
N MET A 135 -0.89 -21.31 2.01
CA MET A 135 -0.05 -22.39 1.48
C MET A 135 0.63 -23.20 2.59
N LEU A 136 1.25 -22.55 3.57
CA LEU A 136 1.89 -23.22 4.71
C LEU A 136 0.87 -23.99 5.56
N ASN A 137 -0.31 -23.42 5.81
CA ASN A 137 -1.39 -24.08 6.53
C ASN A 137 -1.85 -25.36 5.83
N LEU A 138 -1.90 -25.37 4.49
CA LEU A 138 -2.24 -26.55 3.71
C LEU A 138 -1.17 -27.64 3.83
N PHE A 139 0.11 -27.28 3.77
CA PHE A 139 1.21 -28.24 3.98
C PHE A 139 1.18 -28.86 5.38
N LEU A 140 0.91 -28.07 6.42
CA LEU A 140 0.78 -28.56 7.79
C LEU A 140 -0.40 -29.53 7.94
N LYS A 141 -1.58 -29.16 7.42
CA LYS A 141 -2.77 -30.03 7.43
C LYS A 141 -2.50 -31.38 6.75
N TYR A 142 -1.85 -31.34 5.58
CA TYR A 142 -1.53 -32.55 4.82
C TYR A 142 -0.52 -33.44 5.57
N SER A 143 0.54 -32.84 6.10
CA SER A 143 1.58 -33.57 6.85
C SER A 143 1.04 -34.23 8.12
N ALA A 144 0.16 -33.55 8.86
CA ALA A 144 -0.50 -34.09 10.04
C ALA A 144 -1.44 -35.26 9.70
N ASN A 145 -2.20 -35.16 8.61
CA ASN A 145 -3.11 -36.22 8.17
C ASN A 145 -2.34 -37.46 7.68
N LEU A 146 -1.22 -37.28 6.97
CA LEU A 146 -0.34 -38.39 6.58
C LEU A 146 0.17 -39.17 7.81
N ALA A 147 0.56 -38.47 8.87
CA ALA A 147 1.02 -39.10 10.10
C ALA A 147 -0.10 -39.88 10.83
N GLN A 148 -1.37 -39.49 10.66
CA GLN A 148 -2.52 -40.23 11.19
C GLN A 148 -2.89 -41.44 10.35
N MET A 149 -2.75 -41.38 9.02
CA MET A 149 -3.03 -42.51 8.12
C MET A 149 -1.94 -43.59 8.14
N ALA A 150 -0.72 -43.24 8.54
CA ALA A 150 0.38 -44.19 8.72
C ALA A 150 0.36 -44.93 10.07
N LYS A 151 -0.66 -44.68 10.91
CA LYS A 151 -0.91 -45.35 12.19
C LYS A 151 -2.08 -46.33 12.06
#